data_AF-A0A927U5Q9-F1
#
_entry.id   AF-A0A927U5Q9-F1
#
_cell.length_a   1.000
_cell.length_b   1.000
_cell.length_c   1.000
_cell.angle_alpha   90.00
_cell.angle_beta   90.00
_cell.angle_gamma   90.00
#
_symmetry.space_group_name_H-M   'P 1'
#
loop_
_entity.id
_entity.type
_entity.pdbx_description
1 polymer ?
#
loop_
_entity_poly.entity_id
_entity_poly.type
_entity_poly.pdbx_seq_one_letter_code
_entity_poly.pdbx_strand_id
1 'polypeptide(L)'
;MAYYNAGGKIDIDSALKKLINEGLRMPGAMCGLWGICGAITSIGAALSIIDGTGPLSEDGTWGDHMAFTSSAIGELGRINGPRCCKRDAMIAFKHGIEYVRQHYGVQIEYEKQHCEFSPQNQQCIKERCPFFG
;
A
#
# COMPACT_ATOMS: atom_id res chain seq x y z
N MET A 1 -8.00 -8.29 7.58
CA MET A 1 -6.70 -7.89 6.97
C MET A 1 -6.23 -9.05 6.11
N ALA A 2 -5.78 -8.81 4.87
CA ALA A 2 -5.41 -9.90 3.95
C ALA A 2 -4.31 -10.81 4.52
N TYR A 3 -3.32 -10.24 5.20
CA TYR A 3 -2.26 -10.98 5.92
C TYR A 3 -2.82 -12.04 6.89
N TYR A 4 -3.78 -11.67 7.74
CA TYR A 4 -4.45 -12.60 8.67
C TYR A 4 -5.21 -13.69 7.93
N ASN A 5 -5.98 -13.32 6.90
CA ASN A 5 -6.76 -14.28 6.11
C ASN A 5 -5.87 -15.30 5.38
N ALA A 6 -4.64 -14.93 5.07
CA ALA A 6 -3.63 -15.80 4.46
C ALA A 6 -2.83 -16.64 5.49
N GLY A 7 -3.23 -16.67 6.76
CA GLY A 7 -2.57 -17.44 7.82
C GLY A 7 -1.46 -16.68 8.57
N GLY A 8 -1.30 -15.39 8.30
CA GLY A 8 -0.41 -14.51 9.06
C GLY A 8 -0.83 -14.40 10.53
N LYS A 9 0.12 -14.57 11.45
CA LYS A 9 -0.15 -14.51 12.89
C LYS A 9 -0.24 -13.06 13.36
N ILE A 10 -1.44 -12.64 13.76
CA ILE A 10 -1.69 -11.30 14.28
C ILE A 10 -2.98 -11.28 15.10
N ASP A 11 -3.05 -10.44 16.13
CA ASP A 11 -4.32 -10.08 16.78
C ASP A 11 -5.11 -9.17 15.83
N ILE A 12 -6.10 -9.74 15.14
CA ILE A 12 -6.84 -9.06 14.09
C ILE A 12 -7.65 -7.87 14.61
N ASP A 13 -8.25 -7.97 15.80
CA ASP A 13 -9.10 -6.92 16.35
C ASP A 13 -8.27 -5.71 16.78
N SER A 14 -7.14 -5.97 17.45
CA SER A 14 -6.18 -4.94 17.82
C SER A 14 -5.56 -4.29 16.58
N ALA A 15 -5.18 -5.09 15.58
CA ALA A 15 -4.56 -4.61 14.36
C ALA A 15 -5.49 -3.70 13.55
N LEU A 16 -6.76 -4.10 13.37
CA LEU A 16 -7.73 -3.27 12.64
C LEU A 16 -8.00 -1.94 13.34
N LYS A 17 -8.11 -1.92 14.67
CA LYS A 17 -8.28 -0.69 15.44
C LYS A 17 -7.10 0.26 15.26
N LYS A 18 -5.87 -0.25 15.36
CA LYS A 18 -4.65 0.55 15.13
C LYS A 18 -4.58 1.08 13.71
N LEU A 19 -4.91 0.25 12.71
CA LEU A 19 -4.88 0.65 11.31
C LEU A 19 -5.92 1.75 11.00
N ILE A 20 -7.11 1.68 11.60
CA ILE A 20 -8.12 2.75 11.50
C ILE A 20 -7.56 4.06 12.08
N ASN A 21 -6.95 4.01 13.27
CA ASN A 21 -6.38 5.20 13.90
C ASN A 21 -5.29 5.85 13.03
N GLU A 22 -4.39 5.05 12.45
CA GLU A 22 -3.35 5.58 11.54
C GLU A 22 -3.95 6.10 10.22
N GLY A 23 -4.93 5.39 9.66
CA GLY A 23 -5.62 5.82 8.44
C GLY A 23 -6.37 7.14 8.60
N LEU A 24 -7.02 7.36 9.75
CA LEU A 24 -7.74 8.62 10.04
C LEU A 24 -6.81 9.83 10.19
N ARG A 25 -5.52 9.61 10.44
CA ARG A 25 -4.50 10.67 10.52
C ARG A 25 -3.97 11.06 9.14
N MET A 26 -4.25 10.28 8.10
CA MET A 26 -3.79 10.55 6.74
C MET A 26 -4.64 11.66 6.09
N PRO A 27 -4.04 12.79 5.69
CA PRO A 27 -4.81 13.84 5.03
C PRO A 27 -5.29 13.43 3.64
N GLY A 28 -6.35 14.08 3.17
CA GLY A 28 -6.77 13.95 1.79
C GLY A 28 -5.68 14.44 0.82
N ALA A 29 -5.56 13.79 -0.34
CA ALA A 29 -4.68 14.22 -1.43
C ALA A 29 -3.17 14.27 -1.12
N MET A 30 -2.69 13.47 -0.14
CA MET A 30 -1.26 13.36 0.21
C MET A 30 -0.32 13.22 -1.00
N CYS A 31 -0.70 12.43 -2.01
CA CYS A 31 0.16 12.22 -3.19
C CYS A 31 0.41 13.51 -3.98
N GLY A 32 -0.56 14.42 -4.03
CA GLY A 32 -0.46 15.68 -4.77
C GLY A 32 0.07 16.84 -3.93
N LEU A 33 -0.13 16.81 -2.61
CA LEU A 33 0.28 17.90 -1.72
C LEU A 33 1.62 17.62 -1.04
N TRP A 34 1.91 16.37 -0.69
CA TRP A 34 3.03 15.97 0.15
C TRP A 34 3.99 15.00 -0.56
N GLY A 35 3.70 14.63 -1.81
CA GLY A 35 4.55 13.74 -2.60
C GLY A 35 4.56 12.28 -2.15
N ILE A 36 3.65 11.88 -1.24
CA ILE A 36 3.57 10.52 -0.70
C ILE A 36 2.15 9.96 -0.88
N CYS A 37 2.01 8.76 -1.42
CA CYS A 37 0.71 8.16 -1.66
C CYS A 37 0.14 7.48 -0.41
N GLY A 38 -1.06 7.89 0.01
CA GLY A 38 -1.75 7.29 1.16
C GLY A 38 -2.03 5.80 1.02
N ALA A 39 -2.18 5.27 -0.21
CA ALA A 39 -2.33 3.82 -0.41
C ALA A 39 -1.06 3.05 -0.01
N ILE A 40 0.12 3.58 -0.35
CA ILE A 40 1.41 2.98 0.02
C ILE A 40 1.68 3.20 1.51
N THR A 41 1.41 4.40 2.04
CA THR A 41 1.53 4.69 3.47
C THR A 41 0.64 3.77 4.30
N SER A 42 -0.55 3.41 3.82
CA SER A 42 -1.44 2.46 4.50
C SER A 42 -0.84 1.06 4.62
N ILE A 43 -0.07 0.62 3.62
CA ILE A 43 0.68 -0.64 3.71
C ILE A 43 1.82 -0.50 4.70
N GLY A 44 2.58 0.60 4.67
CA GLY A 44 3.61 0.88 5.69
C GLY A 44 3.05 0.84 7.12
N ALA A 45 1.86 1.41 7.34
CA ALA A 45 1.16 1.32 8.63
C ALA A 45 0.71 -0.10 8.98
N ALA A 46 0.31 -0.92 8.00
CA ALA A 46 0.00 -2.32 8.24
C ALA A 46 1.27 -3.13 8.61
N LEU A 47 2.39 -2.90 7.93
CA LEU A 47 3.67 -3.53 8.21
C LEU A 47 4.18 -3.16 9.61
N SER A 48 4.09 -1.89 10.01
CA SER A 48 4.49 -1.48 11.36
C SER A 48 3.64 -2.13 12.45
N ILE A 49 2.36 -2.40 12.18
CA ILE A 49 1.50 -3.14 13.12
C ILE A 49 1.86 -4.63 13.16
N ILE A 50 2.19 -5.24 12.01
CA ILE A 50 2.60 -6.65 11.92
C ILE A 50 3.91 -6.88 12.69
N ASP A 51 4.90 -6.01 12.48
CA ASP A 51 6.23 -6.14 13.06
C ASP A 51 6.36 -5.50 14.45
N GLY A 52 5.35 -4.74 14.90
CA GLY A 52 5.43 -3.95 16.12
C GLY A 52 6.42 -2.78 16.02
N THR A 53 6.73 -2.33 14.81
CA THR A 53 7.70 -1.27 14.52
C THR A 53 7.21 0.08 15.01
N GLY A 54 8.11 0.83 15.64
CA GLY A 54 7.85 2.18 16.13
C GLY A 54 8.96 3.16 15.71
N PRO A 55 8.83 4.44 16.14
CA PRO A 55 9.81 5.48 15.81
C PRO A 55 11.23 5.24 16.34
N LEU A 56 11.39 4.33 17.31
CA LEU A 56 12.66 4.00 17.96
C LEU A 56 13.09 2.54 17.70
N SER A 57 12.49 1.87 16.71
CA SER A 57 12.88 0.50 16.37
C SER A 57 14.28 0.47 15.75
N GLU A 58 15.15 -0.37 16.32
CA GLU A 58 16.54 -0.58 15.87
C GLU A 58 16.79 -2.00 15.35
N ASP A 59 15.75 -2.83 15.28
CA ASP A 59 15.79 -4.23 14.81
C ASP A 59 15.81 -4.36 13.28
N GLY A 60 15.86 -3.25 12.55
CA GLY A 60 15.91 -3.18 11.10
C GLY A 60 14.55 -2.97 10.42
N THR A 61 13.45 -3.33 11.08
CA THR A 61 12.09 -3.27 10.50
C THR A 61 11.71 -1.86 10.02
N TRP A 62 12.13 -0.83 10.76
CA TRP A 62 11.96 0.57 10.35
C TRP A 62 12.58 0.86 8.98
N GLY A 63 13.81 0.39 8.75
CA GLY A 63 14.53 0.58 7.49
C GLY A 63 13.88 -0.18 6.34
N ASP A 64 13.46 -1.42 6.60
CA ASP A 64 12.79 -2.26 5.60
C ASP A 64 11.46 -1.65 5.13
N HIS A 65 10.66 -1.09 6.05
CA HIS A 65 9.39 -0.44 5.71
C HIS A 65 9.62 0.84 4.91
N MET A 66 10.65 1.61 5.26
CA MET A 66 11.04 2.81 4.51
C MET A 66 11.54 2.46 3.09
N ALA A 67 12.32 1.39 2.96
CA ALA A 67 12.78 0.90 1.65
C ALA A 67 11.63 0.41 0.78
N PHE A 68 10.71 -0.37 1.36
CA PHE A 68 9.47 -0.81 0.72
C PHE A 68 8.67 0.38 0.17
N THR A 69 8.36 1.36 1.04
CA THR A 69 7.54 2.51 0.64
C THR A 69 8.22 3.35 -0.42
N SER A 70 9.53 3.57 -0.31
CA SER A 70 10.34 4.28 -1.33
C SER A 70 10.26 3.59 -2.70
N SER A 71 10.46 2.27 -2.74
CA SER A 71 10.39 1.49 -3.99
C SER A 71 9.01 1.59 -4.66
N ALA A 72 7.94 1.38 -3.89
CA ALA A 72 6.57 1.44 -4.40
C ALA A 72 6.20 2.86 -4.88
N ILE A 73 6.66 3.90 -4.17
CA ILE A 73 6.46 5.30 -4.58
C ILE A 73 7.23 5.62 -5.86
N GLY A 74 8.43 5.07 -6.01
CA GLY A 74 9.21 5.18 -7.25
C GLY A 74 8.46 4.62 -8.46
N GLU A 75 7.72 3.51 -8.32
CA GLU A 75 6.85 3.00 -9.38
C GLU A 75 5.70 3.95 -9.70
N LEU A 76 5.01 4.50 -8.70
CA LEU A 76 3.96 5.51 -8.92
C LEU A 76 4.50 6.76 -9.63
N GLY A 77 5.66 7.25 -9.21
CA GLY A 77 6.31 8.42 -9.79
C GLY A 77 6.60 8.26 -11.28
N ARG A 78 6.98 7.06 -11.72
CA ARG A 78 7.23 6.76 -13.15
C ARG A 78 5.98 6.80 -14.02
N ILE A 79 4.82 6.41 -13.49
CA ILE A 79 3.55 6.44 -14.25
C ILE A 79 3.08 7.87 -14.48
N ASN A 80 3.36 8.74 -13.49
CA ASN A 80 2.99 10.15 -13.49
C ASN A 80 1.46 10.39 -13.44
N GLY A 81 1.08 11.62 -13.10
CA GLY A 81 -0.28 12.01 -12.76
C GLY A 81 -1.27 12.10 -13.93
N PRO A 82 -2.52 12.54 -13.62
CA PRO A 82 -3.02 12.95 -12.30
C PRO A 82 -3.27 11.81 -11.29
N ARG A 83 -3.54 12.15 -10.03
CA ARG A 83 -3.90 11.23 -8.92
C ARG A 83 -4.99 10.24 -9.35
N CYS A 84 -4.81 8.96 -9.03
CA CYS A 84 -5.87 7.96 -9.15
C CYS A 84 -5.75 6.91 -8.05
N CYS A 85 -6.58 7.02 -7.00
CA CYS A 85 -6.51 6.10 -5.86
C CYS A 85 -6.71 4.62 -6.23
N LYS A 86 -7.43 4.32 -7.31
CA LYS A 86 -7.61 2.95 -7.78
C LYS A 86 -6.30 2.36 -8.31
N ARG A 87 -5.64 3.07 -9.23
CA ARG A 87 -4.31 2.69 -9.75
C ARG A 87 -3.29 2.57 -8.63
N ASP A 88 -3.25 3.59 -7.76
CA ASP A 88 -2.23 3.65 -6.72
C ASP A 88 -2.42 2.54 -5.69
N ALA A 89 -3.68 2.17 -5.36
CA ALA A 89 -3.99 1.02 -4.51
C ALA A 89 -3.59 -0.32 -5.15
N MET A 90 -3.87 -0.53 -6.44
CA MET A 90 -3.48 -1.77 -7.12
C MET A 90 -1.96 -1.98 -7.15
N ILE A 91 -1.19 -0.89 -7.32
CA ILE A 91 0.28 -0.93 -7.25
C ILE A 91 0.74 -1.19 -5.82
N ALA A 92 0.16 -0.49 -4.84
CA ALA A 92 0.45 -0.72 -3.44
C ALA A 92 0.23 -2.20 -3.08
N PHE A 93 -0.90 -2.80 -3.45
CA PHE A 93 -1.16 -4.22 -3.19
C PHE A 93 -0.14 -5.16 -3.84
N LYS A 94 0.18 -4.96 -5.12
CA LYS A 94 1.19 -5.78 -5.81
C LYS A 94 2.53 -5.77 -5.05
N HIS A 95 2.99 -4.59 -4.64
CA HIS A 95 4.22 -4.45 -3.86
C HIS A 95 4.10 -5.04 -2.46
N GLY A 96 3.01 -4.76 -1.76
CA GLY A 96 2.80 -5.21 -0.39
C GLY A 96 2.68 -6.73 -0.28
N ILE A 97 2.02 -7.38 -1.24
CA ILE A 97 1.92 -8.84 -1.32
C ILE A 97 3.30 -9.45 -1.55
N GLU A 98 4.10 -8.88 -2.45
CA GLU A 98 5.45 -9.35 -2.69
C GLU A 98 6.34 -9.18 -1.44
N TYR A 99 6.25 -8.04 -0.75
CA TYR A 99 6.94 -7.81 0.52
C TYR A 99 6.54 -8.86 1.56
N VAL A 100 5.24 -9.06 1.77
CA VAL A 100 4.71 -10.04 2.73
C VAL A 100 5.18 -11.46 2.42
N ARG A 101 5.21 -11.84 1.15
CA ARG A 101 5.70 -13.14 0.69
C ARG A 101 7.18 -13.31 1.02
N GLN A 102 8.00 -12.31 0.72
CA GLN A 102 9.45 -12.36 0.91
C GLN A 102 9.86 -12.32 2.39
N HIS A 103 9.21 -11.48 3.19
CA HIS A 103 9.61 -11.22 4.58
C HIS A 103 8.94 -12.15 5.59
N TYR A 104 7.69 -12.58 5.34
CA TYR A 104 6.92 -13.38 6.29
C TYR A 104 6.62 -14.80 5.80
N GLY A 105 6.92 -15.11 4.53
CA GLY A 105 6.55 -16.40 3.93
C GLY A 105 5.05 -16.62 3.79
N VAL A 106 4.23 -15.57 3.99
CA VAL A 106 2.77 -15.63 3.89
C VAL A 106 2.35 -15.36 2.45
N GLN A 107 1.57 -16.27 1.86
CA GLN A 107 1.10 -16.14 0.49
C GLN A 107 -0.30 -15.52 0.47
N ILE A 108 -0.38 -14.27 0.02
CA ILE A 108 -1.66 -13.61 -0.26
C ILE A 108 -1.93 -13.77 -1.76
N GLU A 109 -3.08 -14.34 -2.11
CA GLU A 109 -3.49 -14.47 -3.50
C GLU A 109 -3.68 -13.09 -4.14
N TYR A 110 -3.14 -12.92 -5.34
CA TYR A 110 -3.29 -11.72 -6.14
C TYR A 110 -3.64 -12.11 -7.57
N GLU A 111 -4.86 -11.79 -7.98
CA GLU A 111 -5.25 -11.91 -9.38
C GLU A 111 -4.94 -10.61 -10.11
N LYS A 112 -4.43 -10.72 -11.33
CA LYS A 112 -4.16 -9.56 -12.17
C LYS A 112 -5.46 -8.81 -12.45
N GLN A 113 -5.55 -7.58 -11.94
CA GLN A 113 -6.75 -6.75 -12.05
C GLN A 113 -6.73 -5.87 -13.30
N HIS A 114 -7.88 -5.80 -13.97
CA HIS A 114 -8.20 -4.78 -14.97
C HIS A 114 -9.03 -3.66 -14.31
N CYS A 115 -8.80 -2.41 -14.72
CA CYS A 115 -9.48 -1.26 -14.11
C CYS A 115 -10.85 -1.02 -14.75
N GLU A 116 -11.90 -1.43 -14.05
CA GLU A 116 -13.30 -1.21 -14.46
C GLU A 116 -13.79 0.23 -14.20
N PHE A 117 -13.03 1.02 -13.44
CA PHE A 117 -13.41 2.38 -13.03
C PHE A 117 -13.03 3.46 -14.05
N SER A 118 -12.42 3.07 -15.18
CA SER A 118 -11.96 4.03 -16.20
C SER A 118 -13.07 4.94 -16.74
N PRO A 119 -14.33 4.50 -16.97
CA PRO A 119 -15.40 5.37 -17.46
C PRO A 119 -15.90 6.38 -16.42
N GLN A 120 -15.65 6.12 -15.13
CA GLN A 120 -16.14 6.92 -14.00
C GLN A 120 -15.13 7.98 -13.54
N ASN A 121 -13.93 8.00 -14.11
CA ASN A 121 -12.86 8.90 -13.73
C ASN A 121 -12.56 9.88 -14.87
N GLN A 122 -13.00 11.13 -14.73
CA GLN A 122 -12.76 12.20 -15.71
C GLN A 122 -11.26 12.53 -15.89
N GLN A 123 -10.43 12.21 -14.90
CA GLN A 123 -8.98 12.38 -14.92
C GLN A 123 -8.24 11.09 -15.31
N CYS A 124 -8.94 10.07 -15.82
CA CYS A 124 -8.32 8.82 -16.24
C CYS A 124 -7.25 9.06 -17.32
N ILE A 125 -6.08 8.45 -17.15
CA ILE A 125 -4.97 8.54 -18.11
C ILE A 125 -5.01 7.46 -19.20
N LYS A 126 -6.05 6.63 -19.18
CA LYS A 126 -6.34 5.57 -20.15
C LYS A 126 -5.11 4.72 -20.46
N GLU A 127 -4.67 4.67 -21.72
CA GLU A 127 -3.61 3.80 -22.23
C GLU A 127 -2.26 4.00 -21.52
N ARG A 128 -2.06 5.12 -20.83
CA ARG A 128 -0.88 5.34 -19.96
C ARG A 128 -0.95 4.63 -18.61
N CYS A 129 -2.12 4.11 -18.23
CA CYS A 129 -2.32 3.39 -16.98
C CYS A 129 -2.04 1.90 -17.20
N PRO A 130 -1.21 1.24 -16.38
CA PRO A 130 -0.89 -0.19 -16.53
C PRO A 130 -2.07 -1.13 -16.30
N PHE A 131 -3.20 -0.60 -15.81
CA PHE A 131 -4.43 -1.36 -15.56
C PHE A 131 -5.57 -0.98 -16.50
N PHE A 132 -5.33 -0.15 -17.51
CA PHE A 132 -6.36 0.19 -18.49
C PHE A 132 -6.53 -0.95 -19.51
N GLY A 133 -7.79 -1.25 -19.86
CA GLY A 133 -8.17 -2.36 -20.73
C GLY A 133 -9.43 -2.99 -20.19
#